data_AF-A0A3B0WXB9-F1
#
_entry.id   AF-A0A3B0WXB9-F1
#
_cell.length_a   1.000
_cell.length_b   1.000
_cell.length_c   1.000
_cell.angle_alpha   90.00
_cell.angle_beta   90.00
_cell.angle_gamma   90.00
#
_symmetry.space_group_name_H-M   'P 1'
#
loop_
_entity.id
_entity.type
_entity.pdbx_description
1 polymer ?
#
loop_
_entity_poly.entity_id
_entity_poly.type
_entity_poly.pdbx_seq_one_letter_code
_entity_poly.pdbx_strand_id
1 'polypeptide(L)'
;MNSQYKNNSTPKKFKMFIISRIIKIIANLLKAFSYLFHFIFPNKRFTIPKHAPPLLKSNKKSIINKIVWQTNFTNTVTLPIYLNYLFNRLMSYDYGYRFMTNEDRSEFIKSEYPDSIFNAYEKIQIGAAMADLWRVLVLNKFGGVYMDIDAHLIRTLNSIIDCNTSELYIVIKKNEISNYFIASMNDNPNLKKIIKQIVTNIDENKLDNVYTLTGPGVFNKTLDINCVNTIYYRYTCNQGNFTNEYFQYIDKPQGKWTKEQEKIDIIKKDTSLN
;
A
#
# COMPACT_ATOMS: atom_id res chain seq x y z
N MET A 1 6.41 -22.01 -10.51
CA MET A 1 5.87 -20.83 -11.21
C MET A 1 4.37 -21.02 -11.40
N ASN A 2 3.50 -20.28 -10.70
CA ASN A 2 2.06 -20.60 -10.68
C ASN A 2 1.33 -20.03 -11.92
N SER A 3 0.88 -20.93 -12.79
CA SER A 3 0.07 -20.72 -14.01
C SER A 3 -1.17 -19.82 -13.82
N GLN A 4 -1.71 -19.78 -12.60
CA GLN A 4 -2.98 -19.14 -12.26
C GLN A 4 -3.04 -17.62 -12.51
N TYR A 5 -1.89 -16.92 -12.45
CA TYR A 5 -1.86 -15.47 -12.63
C TYR A 5 -1.72 -15.03 -14.09
N LYS A 6 -1.22 -15.90 -14.98
CA LYS A 6 -1.09 -15.62 -16.42
C LYS A 6 -2.34 -16.01 -17.21
N ASN A 7 -3.08 -17.06 -16.80
CA ASN A 7 -4.17 -17.65 -17.59
C ASN A 7 -5.57 -17.46 -16.95
N ASN A 8 -6.13 -16.25 -17.03
CA ASN A 8 -7.58 -16.07 -16.95
C ASN A 8 -8.16 -16.01 -18.36
N SER A 9 -9.16 -16.86 -18.65
CA SER A 9 -9.88 -16.86 -19.93
C SER A 9 -10.52 -15.50 -20.21
N THR A 10 -10.67 -15.15 -21.50
CA THR A 10 -11.25 -13.88 -21.96
C THR A 10 -12.61 -13.56 -21.31
N PRO A 11 -13.55 -14.52 -21.15
CA PRO A 11 -14.83 -14.27 -20.47
C PRO A 11 -14.67 -13.88 -18.99
N LYS A 12 -13.71 -14.51 -18.27
CA LYS A 12 -13.44 -14.18 -16.87
C LYS A 12 -12.86 -12.78 -16.74
N LYS A 13 -11.95 -12.39 -17.64
CA LYS A 13 -11.39 -11.02 -17.71
C LYS A 13 -12.48 -9.99 -17.99
N PHE A 14 -13.42 -10.29 -18.90
CA PHE A 14 -14.55 -9.42 -19.19
C PHE A 14 -15.47 -9.22 -17.97
N LYS A 15 -15.84 -10.31 -17.27
CA LYS A 15 -16.65 -10.20 -16.03
C LYS A 15 -15.95 -9.34 -14.96
N MET A 16 -14.65 -9.54 -14.75
CA MET A 16 -13.88 -8.75 -13.79
C MET A 16 -13.80 -7.27 -14.19
N PHE A 17 -13.72 -6.99 -15.50
CA PHE A 17 -13.77 -5.63 -16.01
C PHE A 17 -15.10 -4.96 -15.70
N ILE A 18 -16.23 -5.62 -15.94
CA ILE A 18 -17.57 -5.09 -15.63
C ILE A 18 -17.71 -4.81 -14.13
N ILE A 19 -17.31 -5.75 -13.26
CA ILE A 19 -17.30 -5.54 -11.81
C ILE A 19 -16.46 -4.30 -11.43
N SER A 20 -15.26 -4.17 -11.99
CA SER A 20 -14.38 -3.01 -11.79
C SER A 20 -15.04 -1.69 -12.23
N ARG A 21 -15.88 -1.70 -13.27
CA ARG A 21 -16.67 -0.51 -13.68
C ARG A 21 -17.81 -0.20 -12.72
N ILE A 22 -18.56 -1.20 -12.28
CA ILE A 22 -19.67 -1.02 -11.32
C ILE A 22 -19.13 -0.45 -10.01
N ILE A 23 -18.06 -1.03 -9.45
CA ILE A 23 -17.42 -0.52 -8.23
C ILE A 23 -16.98 0.93 -8.43
N LYS A 24 -16.39 1.27 -9.59
CA LYS A 24 -15.97 2.63 -9.89
C LYS A 24 -17.15 3.62 -9.92
N ILE A 25 -18.29 3.24 -10.48
CA ILE A 25 -19.49 4.09 -10.51
C ILE A 25 -19.98 4.34 -9.08
N ILE A 26 -20.14 3.28 -8.27
CA ILE A 26 -20.56 3.38 -6.87
C ILE A 26 -19.59 4.26 -6.07
N ALA A 27 -18.29 4.02 -6.20
CA ALA A 27 -17.25 4.78 -5.53
C ALA A 27 -17.29 6.28 -5.89
N ASN A 28 -17.52 6.61 -7.16
CA ASN A 28 -17.65 7.99 -7.60
C ASN A 28 -18.93 8.66 -7.07
N LEU A 29 -20.05 7.93 -6.97
CA LEU A 29 -21.27 8.45 -6.35
C LEU A 29 -21.06 8.74 -4.86
N LEU A 30 -20.41 7.83 -4.12
CA LEU A 30 -20.06 8.03 -2.71
C LEU A 30 -19.08 9.20 -2.52
N LYS A 31 -18.13 9.38 -3.44
CA LYS A 31 -17.21 10.52 -3.44
C LYS A 31 -17.93 11.83 -3.70
N ALA A 32 -18.86 11.87 -4.66
CA ALA A 32 -19.69 13.05 -4.92
C ALA A 32 -20.56 13.40 -3.70
N PHE A 33 -21.20 12.40 -3.09
CA PHE A 33 -21.94 12.58 -1.84
C PHE A 33 -21.05 13.11 -0.70
N SER A 34 -19.79 12.66 -0.64
CA SER A 34 -18.84 13.12 0.39
C SER A 34 -18.54 14.63 0.30
N TYR A 35 -18.64 15.25 -0.88
CA TYR A 35 -18.53 16.70 -1.01
C TYR A 35 -19.71 17.40 -0.32
N LEU A 36 -20.94 16.94 -0.57
CA LEU A 36 -22.12 17.48 0.11
C LEU A 36 -22.05 17.24 1.63
N PHE A 37 -21.62 16.04 2.05
CA PHE A 37 -21.45 15.71 3.45
C PHE A 37 -20.47 16.65 4.15
N HIS A 38 -19.29 16.90 3.58
CA HIS A 38 -18.31 17.79 4.17
C HIS A 38 -18.61 19.28 3.97
N PHE A 39 -19.48 19.64 3.01
CA PHE A 39 -20.06 20.98 2.96
C PHE A 39 -20.95 21.26 4.18
N ILE A 40 -21.79 20.29 4.57
CA ILE A 40 -22.67 20.41 5.74
C ILE A 40 -21.89 20.18 7.06
N PHE A 41 -20.96 19.24 7.07
CA PHE A 41 -20.17 18.84 8.25
C PHE A 41 -18.65 18.95 7.99
N PRO A 42 -18.10 20.17 7.89
CA PRO A 42 -16.72 20.41 7.43
C PRO A 42 -15.66 19.73 8.30
N ASN A 43 -15.89 19.68 9.62
CA ASN A 43 -14.92 19.14 10.58
C ASN A 43 -15.19 17.68 10.99
N LYS A 44 -16.25 17.04 10.46
CA LYS A 44 -16.55 15.65 10.81
C LYS A 44 -15.48 14.73 10.22
N ARG A 45 -14.94 13.86 11.06
CA ARG A 45 -13.94 12.83 10.69
C ARG A 45 -14.33 11.49 11.28
N PHE A 46 -13.65 10.44 10.81
CA PHE A 46 -13.87 9.06 11.21
C PHE A 46 -12.53 8.43 11.61
N THR A 47 -12.55 7.52 12.57
CA THR A 47 -11.33 6.88 13.07
C THR A 47 -11.18 5.49 12.47
N ILE A 48 -10.07 5.24 11.78
CA ILE A 48 -9.66 3.90 11.38
C ILE A 48 -9.06 3.19 12.61
N PRO A 49 -9.55 1.99 12.97
CA PRO A 49 -9.01 1.26 14.10
C PRO A 49 -7.60 0.74 13.81
N LYS A 50 -6.68 0.86 14.78
CA LYS A 50 -5.32 0.29 14.69
C LYS A 50 -5.32 -1.22 14.43
N HIS A 51 -6.31 -1.91 15.00
CA HIS A 51 -6.52 -3.34 14.87
C HIS A 51 -8.00 -3.64 14.66
N ALA A 52 -8.31 -4.55 13.74
CA ALA A 52 -9.62 -5.21 13.74
C ALA A 52 -9.49 -6.70 13.40
N PRO A 53 -10.25 -7.59 14.08
CA PRO A 53 -10.26 -9.02 13.74
C PRO A 53 -10.93 -9.25 12.37
N PRO A 54 -10.73 -10.43 11.75
CA PRO A 54 -11.50 -10.85 10.58
C PRO A 54 -13.01 -10.75 10.82
N LEU A 55 -13.77 -10.38 9.80
CA LEU A 55 -15.23 -10.39 9.83
C LEU A 55 -15.79 -11.82 9.85
N LEU A 56 -15.14 -12.73 9.11
CA LEU A 56 -15.42 -14.17 9.17
C LEU A 56 -14.13 -14.93 9.43
N LYS A 57 -14.17 -15.89 10.35
CA LYS A 57 -13.02 -16.75 10.60
C LYS A 57 -12.87 -17.76 9.45
N SER A 58 -11.64 -17.96 9.00
CA SER A 58 -11.29 -19.00 8.04
C SER A 58 -10.29 -19.95 8.67
N ASN A 59 -10.57 -21.25 8.62
CA ASN A 59 -9.64 -22.29 9.08
C ASN A 59 -8.61 -22.68 8.00
N LYS A 60 -8.68 -22.05 6.81
CA LYS A 60 -7.78 -22.37 5.69
C LYS A 60 -6.39 -21.78 5.96
N LYS A 61 -5.41 -22.66 6.16
CA LYS A 61 -3.99 -22.28 6.23
C LYS A 61 -3.52 -21.72 4.87
N SER A 62 -2.73 -20.66 4.91
CA SER A 62 -2.13 -20.03 3.74
C SER A 62 -0.69 -19.64 4.04
N ILE A 63 0.17 -19.67 3.02
CA ILE A 63 1.56 -19.24 3.12
C ILE A 63 1.65 -17.73 3.43
N ILE A 64 0.84 -16.92 2.74
CA ILE A 64 0.65 -15.50 3.09
C ILE A 64 -0.27 -15.42 4.30
N ASN A 65 0.18 -14.78 5.38
CA ASN A 65 -0.61 -14.56 6.58
C ASN A 65 -1.85 -13.71 6.28
N LYS A 66 -2.99 -14.03 6.90
CA LYS A 66 -4.25 -13.32 6.64
C LYS A 66 -4.36 -12.01 7.40
N ILE A 67 -3.48 -11.07 7.06
CA ILE A 67 -3.41 -9.73 7.65
C ILE A 67 -3.35 -8.71 6.50
N VAL A 68 -4.21 -7.69 6.56
CA VAL A 68 -4.14 -6.50 5.72
C VAL A 68 -3.45 -5.39 6.52
N TRP A 69 -2.37 -4.84 5.95
CA TRP A 69 -1.62 -3.71 6.45
C TRP A 69 -1.94 -2.46 5.63
N GLN A 70 -2.26 -1.37 6.31
CA GLN A 70 -2.36 -0.05 5.70
C GLN A 70 -1.70 1.00 6.60
N THR A 71 -1.32 2.13 6.02
CA THR A 71 -0.80 3.27 6.76
C THR A 71 -1.33 4.57 6.17
N ASN A 72 -1.38 5.61 6.99
CA ASN A 72 -1.60 6.98 6.59
C ASN A 72 -0.98 7.91 7.64
N PHE A 73 -0.83 9.20 7.35
CA PHE A 73 -0.27 10.16 8.31
C PHE A 73 -1.08 10.27 9.61
N THR A 74 -2.37 9.95 9.57
CA THR A 74 -3.27 9.89 10.72
C THR A 74 -4.30 8.79 10.53
N ASN A 75 -4.85 8.28 11.63
CA ASN A 75 -6.01 7.38 11.63
C ASN A 75 -7.35 8.15 11.58
N THR A 76 -7.34 9.47 11.67
CA THR A 76 -8.54 10.32 11.63
C THR A 76 -8.74 10.84 10.21
N VAL A 77 -9.74 10.29 9.51
CA VAL A 77 -9.89 10.41 8.07
C VAL A 77 -11.24 11.00 7.66
N THR A 78 -11.31 11.47 6.42
CA THR A 78 -12.55 11.94 5.79
C THR A 78 -13.50 10.77 5.48
N LEU A 79 -14.79 11.08 5.26
CA LEU A 79 -15.80 10.07 4.93
C LEU A 79 -15.40 9.14 3.77
N PRO A 80 -14.91 9.62 2.60
CA PRO A 80 -14.62 8.73 1.47
C PRO A 80 -13.45 7.77 1.73
N ILE A 81 -12.46 8.18 2.53
CA ILE A 81 -11.37 7.28 2.97
C ILE A 81 -11.93 6.21 3.91
N TYR A 82 -12.81 6.59 4.85
CA TYR A 82 -13.44 5.64 5.75
C TYR A 82 -14.36 4.64 5.02
N LEU A 83 -15.13 5.10 4.04
CA LEU A 83 -15.94 4.24 3.18
C LEU A 83 -15.06 3.28 2.35
N ASN A 84 -13.91 3.75 1.86
CA ASN A 84 -12.95 2.89 1.18
C ASN A 84 -12.41 1.79 2.10
N TYR A 85 -12.06 2.15 3.35
CA TYR A 85 -11.67 1.20 4.38
C TYR A 85 -12.76 0.15 4.62
N LEU A 86 -14.02 0.56 4.85
CA LEU A 86 -15.14 -0.37 5.07
C LEU A 86 -15.34 -1.31 3.87
N PHE A 87 -15.27 -0.78 2.65
CA PHE A 87 -15.36 -1.58 1.44
C PHE A 87 -14.24 -2.63 1.40
N ASN A 88 -12.99 -2.24 1.65
CA ASN A 88 -11.88 -3.17 1.69
C ASN A 88 -12.01 -4.22 2.80
N ARG A 89 -12.59 -3.88 3.96
CA ARG A 89 -12.90 -4.87 5.01
C ARG A 89 -13.87 -5.95 4.53
N LEU A 90 -14.88 -5.58 3.74
CA LEU A 90 -15.77 -6.56 3.11
C LEU A 90 -15.04 -7.42 2.07
N MET A 91 -14.17 -6.81 1.27
CA MET A 91 -13.37 -7.51 0.25
C MET A 91 -12.23 -8.35 0.83
N SER A 92 -11.91 -8.16 2.11
CA SER A 92 -10.90 -8.92 2.86
C SER A 92 -11.52 -9.55 4.11
N TYR A 93 -12.78 -10.00 4.00
CA TYR A 93 -13.62 -10.40 5.14
C TYR A 93 -12.97 -11.41 6.10
N ASP A 94 -12.05 -12.27 5.64
CA ASP A 94 -11.37 -13.26 6.48
C ASP A 94 -9.92 -12.90 6.82
N TYR A 95 -9.52 -11.65 6.59
CA TYR A 95 -8.23 -11.10 6.97
C TYR A 95 -8.41 -10.21 8.20
N GLY A 96 -7.46 -10.31 9.13
CA GLY A 96 -7.29 -9.30 10.16
C GLY A 96 -6.83 -7.99 9.54
N TYR A 97 -7.12 -6.88 10.19
CA TYR A 97 -6.70 -5.56 9.76
C TYR A 97 -5.70 -4.97 10.76
N ARG A 98 -4.68 -4.29 10.22
CA ARG A 98 -3.67 -3.56 10.97
C ARG A 98 -3.41 -2.22 10.29
N PHE A 99 -3.44 -1.16 11.10
CA PHE A 99 -3.18 0.19 10.66
C PHE A 99 -2.11 0.84 11.54
N MET A 100 -1.18 1.55 10.91
CA MET A 100 -0.13 2.31 11.60
C MET A 100 -0.09 3.75 11.09
N THR A 101 -0.05 4.74 12.00
CA THR A 101 0.27 6.14 11.67
C THR A 101 1.75 6.33 11.39
N ASN A 102 2.22 7.57 11.17
CA ASN A 102 3.65 7.86 11.05
C ASN A 102 4.43 7.45 12.31
N GLU A 103 3.86 7.77 13.47
CA GLU A 103 4.46 7.52 14.79
C GLU A 103 4.51 6.02 15.07
N ASP A 104 3.41 5.30 14.80
CA ASP A 104 3.36 3.85 14.97
C ASP A 104 4.41 3.13 14.10
N ARG A 105 4.69 3.65 12.88
CA ARG A 105 5.71 3.10 11.99
C ARG A 105 7.14 3.31 12.52
N SER A 106 7.44 4.51 13.01
CA SER A 106 8.77 4.81 13.59
C SER A 106 9.03 3.91 14.80
N GLU A 107 8.05 3.80 15.72
CA GLU A 107 8.16 2.94 16.91
C GLU A 107 8.30 1.45 16.56
N PHE A 108 7.53 0.98 15.58
CA PHE A 108 7.65 -0.39 15.06
C PHE A 108 9.06 -0.66 14.51
N ILE A 109 9.61 0.23 13.67
CA ILE A 109 10.93 0.01 13.06
C ILE A 109 12.01 0.04 14.14
N LYS A 110 11.94 0.98 15.08
CA LYS A 110 12.88 1.09 16.20
C LYS A 110 12.91 -0.15 17.08
N SER A 111 11.75 -0.76 17.33
CA SER A 111 11.63 -1.94 18.21
C SER A 111 11.93 -3.27 17.53
N GLU A 112 11.68 -3.39 16.22
CA GLU A 112 11.69 -4.68 15.52
C GLU A 112 12.86 -4.89 14.54
N TYR A 113 13.60 -3.82 14.23
CA TYR A 113 14.70 -3.82 13.28
C TYR A 113 16.00 -3.24 13.87
N PRO A 114 17.19 -3.63 13.34
CA PRO A 114 18.46 -3.07 13.77
C PRO A 114 18.56 -1.55 13.56
N ASP A 115 19.38 -0.91 14.38
CA ASP A 115 19.64 0.54 14.33
C ASP A 115 20.03 1.03 12.93
N SER A 116 20.73 0.22 12.12
CA SER A 116 21.07 0.61 10.75
C SER A 116 19.84 0.87 9.87
N ILE A 117 18.78 0.07 10.00
CA ILE A 117 17.53 0.26 9.26
C ILE A 117 16.73 1.42 9.84
N PHE A 118 16.68 1.54 11.17
CA PHE A 118 15.99 2.65 11.83
C PHE A 118 16.64 3.99 11.49
N ASN A 119 17.97 4.08 11.52
CA ASN A 119 18.72 5.27 11.15
C ASN A 119 18.50 5.64 9.68
N ALA A 120 18.45 4.67 8.76
CA ALA A 120 18.11 4.93 7.37
C ALA A 120 16.67 5.47 7.23
N TYR A 121 15.70 4.91 7.97
CA TYR A 121 14.33 5.39 7.99
C TYR A 121 14.21 6.83 8.50
N GLU A 122 14.91 7.18 9.59
CA GLU A 122 14.88 8.51 10.21
C GLU A 122 15.52 9.61 9.34
N LYS A 123 16.36 9.24 8.36
CA LYS A 123 16.88 10.19 7.36
C LYS A 123 15.80 10.65 6.37
N ILE A 124 14.74 9.88 6.15
CA ILE A 124 13.71 10.19 5.15
C ILE A 124 12.78 11.30 5.68
N GLN A 125 12.55 12.34 4.88
CA GLN A 125 11.68 13.47 5.23
C GLN A 125 10.26 13.36 4.66
N ILE A 126 10.10 12.65 3.52
CA ILE A 126 8.83 12.56 2.80
C ILE A 126 8.03 11.35 3.27
N GLY A 127 6.82 11.60 3.80
CA GLY A 127 5.99 10.55 4.40
C GLY A 127 5.65 9.38 3.47
N ALA A 128 5.54 9.62 2.16
CA ALA A 128 5.33 8.55 1.17
C ALA A 128 6.57 7.65 1.01
N ALA A 129 7.77 8.23 0.96
CA ALA A 129 9.03 7.47 0.92
C ALA A 129 9.24 6.67 2.22
N MET A 130 8.86 7.24 3.37
CA MET A 130 8.83 6.49 4.64
C MET A 130 7.86 5.30 4.54
N ALA A 131 6.70 5.47 3.90
CA ALA A 131 5.70 4.39 3.77
C ALA A 131 6.16 3.29 2.81
N ASP A 132 6.98 3.65 1.81
CA ASP A 132 7.63 2.71 0.89
C ASP A 132 8.62 1.78 1.61
N LEU A 133 9.45 2.31 2.52
CA LEU A 133 10.33 1.45 3.33
C LEU A 133 9.52 0.63 4.35
N TRP A 134 8.58 1.26 5.08
CA TRP A 134 7.80 0.56 6.09
C TRP A 134 6.99 -0.62 5.52
N ARG A 135 6.33 -0.48 4.36
CA ARG A 135 5.48 -1.54 3.81
C ARG A 135 6.26 -2.81 3.50
N VAL A 136 7.52 -2.70 3.06
CA VAL A 136 8.36 -3.88 2.80
C VAL A 136 8.91 -4.49 4.08
N LEU A 137 9.22 -3.67 5.09
CA LEU A 137 9.63 -4.13 6.41
C LEU A 137 8.49 -4.92 7.08
N VAL A 138 7.31 -4.31 7.24
CA VAL A 138 6.19 -4.96 7.93
C VAL A 138 5.79 -6.29 7.27
N LEU A 139 5.82 -6.35 5.93
CA LEU A 139 5.57 -7.59 5.19
C LEU A 139 6.70 -8.61 5.32
N ASN A 140 7.96 -8.17 5.38
CA ASN A 140 9.07 -9.10 5.62
C ASN A 140 9.01 -9.70 7.04
N LYS A 141 8.64 -8.92 8.05
CA LYS A 141 8.50 -9.41 9.43
C LYS A 141 7.32 -10.34 9.61
N PHE A 142 6.13 -9.91 9.18
CA PHE A 142 4.86 -10.57 9.53
C PHE A 142 4.16 -11.22 8.35
N GLY A 143 4.59 -10.97 7.12
CA GLY A 143 3.84 -11.31 5.92
C GLY A 143 2.51 -10.55 5.85
N GLY A 144 1.67 -11.00 4.92
CA GLY A 144 0.33 -10.49 4.71
C GLY A 144 0.19 -9.69 3.43
N VAL A 145 -0.75 -8.75 3.43
CA VAL A 145 -1.11 -7.95 2.27
C VAL A 145 -1.01 -6.48 2.66
N TYR A 146 -0.11 -5.75 2.01
CA TYR A 146 -0.11 -4.30 2.06
C TYR A 146 -0.97 -3.75 0.93
N MET A 147 -1.74 -2.69 1.22
CA MET A 147 -2.32 -1.85 0.18
C MET A 147 -2.42 -0.38 0.60
N ASP A 148 -2.16 0.56 -0.33
CA ASP A 148 -2.30 1.99 -0.08
C ASP A 148 -3.72 2.34 0.43
N ILE A 149 -3.83 3.41 1.23
CA ILE A 149 -5.08 3.79 1.89
C ILE A 149 -6.20 4.22 0.90
N ASP A 150 -5.82 4.68 -0.28
CA ASP A 150 -6.71 5.06 -1.37
C ASP A 150 -6.96 3.92 -2.38
N ALA A 151 -6.34 2.76 -2.16
CA ALA A 151 -6.53 1.57 -2.97
C ALA A 151 -7.81 0.84 -2.57
N HIS A 152 -8.43 0.14 -3.52
CA HIS A 152 -9.57 -0.72 -3.27
C HIS A 152 -9.56 -1.97 -4.13
N LEU A 153 -9.98 -3.08 -3.55
CA LEU A 153 -10.05 -4.37 -4.21
C LEU A 153 -11.19 -4.41 -5.24
N ILE A 154 -11.07 -5.26 -6.26
CA ILE A 154 -12.13 -5.51 -7.26
C ILE A 154 -12.89 -6.81 -6.96
N ARG A 155 -12.23 -7.73 -6.26
CA ARG A 155 -12.78 -9.03 -5.83
C ARG A 155 -12.13 -9.41 -4.50
N THR A 156 -12.66 -10.43 -3.82
CA THR A 156 -12.19 -10.75 -2.47
C THR A 156 -10.73 -11.24 -2.47
N LEU A 157 -9.97 -10.98 -1.41
CA LEU A 157 -8.55 -11.41 -1.34
C LEU A 157 -8.40 -12.92 -1.52
N ASN A 158 -9.29 -13.74 -0.96
CA ASN A 158 -9.29 -15.19 -1.17
C ASN A 158 -9.48 -15.62 -2.63
N SER A 159 -10.08 -14.78 -3.47
CA SER A 159 -10.21 -15.04 -4.92
C SER A 159 -9.01 -14.53 -5.72
N ILE A 160 -8.15 -13.71 -5.08
CA ILE A 160 -6.93 -13.14 -5.67
C ILE A 160 -5.73 -14.01 -5.30
N ILE A 161 -5.62 -14.42 -4.04
CA ILE A 161 -4.44 -15.04 -3.46
C ILE A 161 -4.77 -16.48 -3.05
N ASP A 162 -4.15 -17.45 -3.71
CA ASP A 162 -4.26 -18.86 -3.32
C ASP A 162 -3.44 -19.17 -2.07
N CYS A 163 -3.82 -20.22 -1.35
CA CYS A 163 -3.14 -20.64 -0.12
C CYS A 163 -1.66 -20.99 -0.31
N ASN A 164 -1.25 -21.38 -1.52
CA ASN A 164 0.14 -21.73 -1.85
C ASN A 164 0.91 -20.55 -2.47
N THR A 165 0.32 -19.35 -2.51
CA THR A 165 1.00 -18.15 -3.02
C THR A 165 2.00 -17.67 -1.97
N SER A 166 3.27 -17.56 -2.33
CA SER A 166 4.33 -17.01 -1.47
C SER A 166 4.47 -15.49 -1.61
N GLU A 167 4.13 -14.95 -2.77
CA GLU A 167 4.13 -13.52 -3.07
C GLU A 167 3.22 -13.21 -4.25
N LEU A 168 2.78 -11.96 -4.32
CA LEU A 168 2.03 -11.40 -5.45
C LEU A 168 2.23 -9.89 -5.52
N TYR A 169 2.64 -9.40 -6.68
CA TYR A 169 2.78 -7.97 -6.97
C TYR A 169 1.76 -7.52 -8.01
N ILE A 170 1.34 -6.25 -7.95
CA ILE A 170 0.53 -5.68 -9.02
C ILE A 170 1.41 -5.13 -10.12
N VAL A 171 1.00 -5.38 -11.36
CA VAL A 171 1.56 -4.74 -12.56
C VAL A 171 0.58 -3.74 -13.15
N ILE A 172 1.12 -2.58 -13.55
CA ILE A 172 0.40 -1.50 -14.22
C ILE A 172 0.65 -1.54 -15.74
N LYS A 173 0.32 -0.46 -16.46
CA LYS A 173 0.59 -0.40 -17.90
C LYS A 173 2.11 -0.55 -18.16
N LYS A 174 2.49 -1.02 -19.35
CA LYS A 174 3.88 -1.28 -19.74
C LYS A 174 4.61 -2.36 -18.91
N ASN A 175 3.87 -3.23 -18.22
CA ASN A 175 4.43 -4.29 -17.37
C ASN A 175 5.36 -3.76 -16.26
N GLU A 176 5.06 -2.60 -15.71
CA GLU A 176 5.79 -2.09 -14.54
C GLU A 176 5.16 -2.62 -13.26
N ILE A 177 5.97 -3.12 -12.34
CA ILE A 177 5.55 -3.48 -10.99
C ILE A 177 5.26 -2.18 -10.23
N SER A 178 4.11 -2.13 -9.55
CA SER A 178 3.81 -1.08 -8.59
C SER A 178 3.91 -1.60 -7.17
N ASN A 179 4.17 -0.71 -6.22
CA ASN A 179 4.32 -1.05 -4.81
C ASN A 179 3.10 -0.69 -3.95
N TYR A 180 2.01 -0.16 -4.54
CA TYR A 180 0.78 0.18 -3.79
C TYR A 180 -0.03 -1.04 -3.33
N PHE A 181 0.30 -2.23 -3.84
CA PHE A 181 -0.27 -3.51 -3.41
C PHE A 181 0.82 -4.56 -3.46
N ILE A 182 1.06 -5.23 -2.33
CA ILE A 182 2.02 -6.31 -2.21
C ILE A 182 1.42 -7.36 -1.29
N ALA A 183 1.35 -8.61 -1.75
CA ALA A 183 1.11 -9.75 -0.87
C ALA A 183 2.39 -10.55 -0.75
N SER A 184 2.78 -10.94 0.47
CA SER A 184 4.02 -11.69 0.69
C SER A 184 3.96 -12.54 1.94
N MET A 185 4.64 -13.68 1.91
CA MET A 185 4.97 -14.43 3.10
C MET A 185 5.98 -13.66 3.95
N ASN A 186 6.02 -13.96 5.24
CA ASN A 186 7.10 -13.48 6.10
C ASN A 186 8.44 -14.08 5.62
N ASP A 187 9.52 -13.35 5.87
CA ASP A 187 10.89 -13.71 5.50
C ASP A 187 11.17 -13.89 3.99
N ASN A 188 10.34 -13.29 3.12
CA ASN A 188 10.52 -13.42 1.67
C ASN A 188 11.89 -12.85 1.18
N PRO A 189 12.71 -13.65 0.46
CA PRO A 189 14.00 -13.21 -0.08
C PRO A 189 13.94 -12.02 -1.04
N ASN A 190 12.88 -11.89 -1.84
CA ASN A 190 12.68 -10.77 -2.75
C ASN A 190 12.46 -9.46 -1.98
N LEU A 191 11.69 -9.50 -0.88
CA LEU A 191 11.54 -8.35 0.01
C LEU A 191 12.87 -7.99 0.69
N LYS A 192 13.69 -8.96 1.11
CA LYS A 192 15.05 -8.68 1.65
C LYS A 192 15.93 -7.94 0.64
N LYS A 193 15.90 -8.35 -0.64
CA LYS A 193 16.65 -7.66 -1.71
C LYS A 193 16.15 -6.22 -1.89
N ILE A 194 14.83 -6.01 -1.89
CA ILE A 194 14.22 -4.67 -1.99
C ILE A 194 14.62 -3.80 -0.78
N ILE A 195 14.49 -4.31 0.45
CA ILE A 195 14.89 -3.61 1.68
C ILE A 195 16.35 -3.19 1.58
N LYS A 196 17.25 -4.12 1.22
CA LYS A 196 18.68 -3.82 1.03
C LYS A 196 18.88 -2.70 0.01
N GLN A 197 18.22 -2.77 -1.15
CA GLN A 197 18.36 -1.75 -2.19
C GLN A 197 17.82 -0.37 -1.74
N ILE A 198 16.70 -0.33 -1.02
CA ILE A 198 16.15 0.93 -0.47
C ILE A 198 17.15 1.54 0.53
N VAL A 199 17.66 0.76 1.48
CA VAL A 199 18.64 1.24 2.47
C VAL A 199 19.92 1.73 1.79
N THR A 200 20.45 0.99 0.80
CA THR A 200 21.59 1.44 -0.02
C THR A 200 21.30 2.76 -0.73
N ASN A 201 20.12 2.93 -1.33
CA ASN A 201 19.75 4.18 -2.00
C ASN A 201 19.72 5.37 -1.02
N ILE A 202 19.20 5.15 0.19
CA ILE A 202 19.15 6.17 1.25
C ILE A 202 20.57 6.54 1.71
N ASP A 203 21.41 5.54 1.97
CA ASP A 203 22.77 5.76 2.48
C ASP A 203 23.70 6.41 1.45
N GLU A 204 23.55 6.06 0.17
CA GLU A 204 24.30 6.72 -0.91
C GLU A 204 23.82 8.15 -1.17
N ASN A 205 22.55 8.46 -0.91
CA ASN A 205 21.93 9.78 -1.10
C ASN A 205 22.21 10.41 -2.49
N LYS A 206 22.16 9.60 -3.56
CA LYS A 206 22.40 10.04 -4.94
C LYS A 206 21.12 10.22 -5.77
N LEU A 207 19.96 9.84 -5.22
CA LEU A 207 18.69 9.85 -5.92
C LEU A 207 17.78 10.91 -5.30
N ASP A 208 17.16 11.71 -6.16
CA ASP A 208 16.32 12.86 -5.81
C ASP A 208 14.82 12.62 -6.08
N ASN A 209 14.45 11.39 -6.44
CA ASN A 209 13.07 11.03 -6.77
C ASN A 209 12.57 9.87 -5.91
N VAL A 210 11.42 10.05 -5.24
CA VAL A 210 10.82 9.03 -4.37
C VAL A 210 10.61 7.71 -5.14
N TYR A 211 10.22 7.81 -6.42
CA TYR A 211 9.99 6.66 -7.29
C TYR A 211 11.21 5.73 -7.39
N THR A 212 12.41 6.28 -7.57
CA THR A 212 13.65 5.51 -7.75
C THR A 212 14.36 5.22 -6.42
N LEU A 213 14.20 6.09 -5.41
CA LEU A 213 14.82 5.96 -4.10
C LEU A 213 14.19 4.82 -3.28
N THR A 214 12.87 4.84 -3.12
CA THR A 214 12.12 3.92 -2.22
C THR A 214 10.92 3.25 -2.89
N GLY A 215 10.37 3.89 -3.92
CA GLY A 215 9.11 3.51 -4.56
C GLY A 215 9.22 2.40 -5.63
N PRO A 216 8.29 2.37 -6.60
CA PRO A 216 8.20 1.31 -7.61
C PRO A 216 9.47 1.12 -8.46
N GLY A 217 10.29 2.15 -8.65
CA GLY A 217 11.55 2.05 -9.39
C GLY A 217 12.51 1.04 -8.76
N VAL A 218 12.51 0.90 -7.44
CA VAL A 218 13.32 -0.11 -6.74
C VAL A 218 12.84 -1.52 -7.05
N PHE A 219 11.51 -1.74 -7.05
CA PHE A 219 10.92 -3.04 -7.37
C PHE A 219 11.27 -3.48 -8.80
N ASN A 220 11.14 -2.59 -9.77
CA ASN A 220 11.44 -2.88 -11.17
C ASN A 220 12.95 -3.07 -11.43
N LYS A 221 13.82 -2.46 -10.63
CA LYS A 221 15.27 -2.66 -10.70
C LYS A 221 15.70 -4.00 -10.07
N THR A 222 15.06 -4.38 -8.96
CA THR A 222 15.50 -5.51 -8.13
C THR A 222 14.82 -6.84 -8.49
N LEU A 223 13.59 -6.81 -9.01
CA LEU A 223 12.82 -8.01 -9.35
C LEU A 223 12.84 -8.27 -10.85
N ASP A 224 13.05 -9.53 -11.23
CA ASP A 224 12.69 -9.98 -12.57
C ASP A 224 11.19 -10.31 -12.59
N ILE A 225 10.43 -9.49 -13.32
CA ILE A 225 8.99 -9.64 -13.50
C ILE A 225 8.58 -11.02 -14.04
N ASN A 226 9.46 -11.70 -14.77
CA ASN A 226 9.19 -13.03 -15.30
C ASN A 226 9.37 -14.13 -14.25
N CYS A 227 10.11 -13.84 -13.17
CA CYS A 227 10.40 -14.78 -12.09
C CYS A 227 9.49 -14.62 -10.87
N VAL A 228 8.77 -13.50 -10.75
CA VAL A 228 7.85 -13.24 -9.64
C VAL A 228 6.38 -13.39 -10.05
N ASN A 229 5.51 -13.69 -9.08
CA ASN A 229 4.07 -13.73 -9.35
C ASN A 229 3.53 -12.30 -9.49
N THR A 230 2.88 -12.01 -10.61
CA THR A 230 2.29 -10.70 -10.88
C THR A 230 0.85 -10.81 -11.33
N ILE A 231 0.05 -9.79 -11.02
CA ILE A 231 -1.34 -9.70 -11.47
C ILE A 231 -1.67 -8.27 -11.92
N TYR A 232 -2.46 -8.16 -12.99
CA TYR A 232 -2.79 -6.85 -13.56
C TYR A 232 -3.76 -6.06 -12.69
N TYR A 233 -3.48 -4.77 -12.49
CA TYR A 233 -4.24 -3.93 -11.55
C TYR A 233 -5.73 -3.85 -11.84
N ARG A 234 -6.12 -3.73 -13.13
CA ARG A 234 -7.52 -3.47 -13.55
C ARG A 234 -8.53 -4.51 -13.10
N TYR A 235 -8.06 -5.69 -12.72
CA TYR A 235 -8.86 -6.83 -12.27
C TYR A 235 -8.64 -7.19 -10.81
N THR A 236 -7.75 -6.47 -10.11
CA THR A 236 -7.26 -6.83 -8.79
C THR A 236 -7.51 -5.73 -7.77
N CYS A 237 -6.86 -4.58 -7.96
CA CYS A 237 -6.90 -3.46 -7.02
C CYS A 237 -6.65 -2.15 -7.78
N ASN A 238 -7.57 -1.19 -7.66
CA ASN A 238 -7.46 0.15 -8.25
C ASN A 238 -7.21 1.19 -7.15
N GLN A 239 -6.73 2.38 -7.50
CA GLN A 239 -6.55 3.52 -6.58
C GLN A 239 -7.44 4.70 -6.97
N GLY A 240 -7.80 5.52 -5.98
CA GLY A 240 -8.38 6.85 -6.21
C GLY A 240 -9.82 6.89 -6.73
N ASN A 241 -10.56 5.78 -6.70
CA ASN A 241 -11.98 5.80 -7.09
C ASN A 241 -12.86 6.34 -5.96
N PHE A 242 -12.69 5.82 -4.73
CA PHE A 242 -13.48 6.25 -3.56
C PHE A 242 -13.11 7.64 -3.05
N THR A 243 -11.87 8.08 -3.25
CA THR A 243 -11.33 9.34 -2.74
C THR A 243 -10.63 10.14 -3.85
N ASN A 244 -10.01 11.26 -3.50
CA ASN A 244 -9.11 12.03 -4.34
C ASN A 244 -8.10 12.78 -3.46
N GLU A 245 -7.18 13.54 -4.08
CA GLU A 245 -6.15 14.29 -3.36
C GLU A 245 -6.75 15.26 -2.33
N TYR A 246 -7.88 15.91 -2.65
CA TYR A 246 -8.56 16.81 -1.72
C TYR A 246 -8.97 16.08 -0.43
N PHE A 247 -9.76 15.02 -0.53
CA PHE A 247 -10.24 14.30 0.66
C PHE A 247 -9.15 13.53 1.40
N GLN A 248 -8.10 13.09 0.69
CA GLN A 248 -7.00 12.37 1.31
C GLN A 248 -6.09 13.30 2.11
N TYR A 249 -5.90 14.54 1.67
CA TYR A 249 -4.92 15.47 2.22
C TYR A 249 -5.50 16.76 2.78
N ILE A 250 -6.83 16.86 2.97
CA ILE A 250 -7.48 18.07 3.51
C ILE A 250 -6.91 18.49 4.87
N ASP A 251 -6.49 17.53 5.69
CA ASP A 251 -5.88 17.75 7.01
C ASP A 251 -4.35 17.64 7.00
N LYS A 252 -3.73 17.65 5.81
CA LYS A 252 -2.28 17.55 5.62
C LYS A 252 -1.77 18.76 4.83
N PRO A 253 -1.30 19.83 5.49
CA PRO A 253 -0.88 21.08 4.84
C PRO A 253 0.18 20.89 3.74
N GLN A 254 1.07 19.91 3.91
CA GLN A 254 2.14 19.60 2.95
C GLN A 254 1.59 18.94 1.66
N GLY A 255 0.40 18.34 1.74
CA GLY A 255 -0.28 17.74 0.60
C GLY A 255 0.32 16.41 0.13
N LYS A 256 0.32 16.22 -1.19
CA LYS A 256 0.82 15.01 -1.86
C LYS A 256 2.34 15.08 -2.02
N TRP A 257 3.01 13.94 -1.87
CA TRP A 257 4.46 13.80 -1.94
C TRP A 257 5.12 14.39 -3.20
N THR A 258 4.44 14.36 -4.35
CA THR A 258 4.97 14.94 -5.61
C THR A 258 5.21 16.43 -5.48
N LYS A 259 4.42 17.14 -4.67
CA LYS A 259 4.59 18.57 -4.36
C LYS A 259 5.57 18.81 -3.21
N GLU A 260 5.77 17.83 -2.33
CA GLU A 260 6.71 17.92 -1.21
C GLU A 260 8.14 17.79 -1.70
N GLN A 261 8.43 16.81 -2.56
CA GLN A 261 9.79 16.57 -3.08
C GLN A 261 10.33 17.71 -3.94
N GLU A 262 9.46 18.57 -4.47
CA GLU A 262 9.87 19.79 -5.19
C GLU A 262 10.33 20.90 -4.23
N LYS A 263 10.01 20.79 -2.94
CA LYS A 263 10.24 21.82 -1.91
C LYS A 263 11.32 21.45 -0.90
N ILE A 264 11.46 20.16 -0.61
CA ILE A 264 12.42 19.64 0.36
C ILE A 264 13.15 18.43 -0.23
N ASP A 265 14.39 18.23 0.21
CA ASP A 265 15.13 17.01 -0.09
C ASP A 265 14.40 15.80 0.50
N ILE A 266 14.50 14.65 -0.16
CA ILE A 266 13.89 13.41 0.34
C ILE A 266 14.64 12.91 1.58
N ILE A 267 15.96 13.14 1.61
CA ILE A 267 16.89 12.70 2.65
C ILE A 267 17.44 13.95 3.36
N LYS A 268 17.40 13.94 4.69
CA LYS A 268 18.03 14.99 5.52
C LYS A 268 19.51 15.11 5.16
N LYS A 269 19.97 16.34 4.90
CA LYS A 269 21.40 16.64 4.78
C LYS A 269 22.02 16.63 6.17
N ASP A 270 23.16 15.96 6.34
CA ASP A 270 23.90 15.98 7.59
C ASP A 270 24.34 17.43 7.88
N THR A 271 23.79 18.02 8.94
CA THR A 271 24.14 19.39 9.38
C THR A 271 25.50 19.48 10.08
N SER A 272 26.37 18.47 9.96
CA SER A 272 27.68 18.40 10.63
C SER A 272 28.85 18.97 9.82
N LEU A 273 28.60 19.72 8.75
CA LEU A 273 29.63 20.47 8.02
C LEU A 273 29.06 21.83 7.59
N ASN A 274 29.05 22.79 8.51
CA ASN A 274 29.10 24.23 8.23
C ASN A 274 29.89 24.89 9.37
#